data_AF-A0A4D4LBK4-F1
#
_entry.id   AF-A0A4D4LBK4-F1
#
_cell.length_a   1.000
_cell.length_b   1.000
_cell.length_c   1.000
_cell.angle_alpha   90.00
_cell.angle_beta   90.00
_cell.angle_gamma   90.00
#
_symmetry.space_group_name_H-M   'P 1'
#
loop_
_entity.id
_entity.type
_entity.pdbx_description
1 polymer ?
#
loop_
_entity_poly.entity_id
_entity_poly.type
_entity_poly.pdbx_seq_one_letter_code
_entity_poly.pdbx_strand_id
1 'polypeptide(L)'
;MGESVELTVGGRTVRVTNPGKVYFPERGFTKLDLARYYLAVGEGALRALRDRPTTLERYPDGVDGESFFQKRAPKNLPEWIPTGRISFPSGRHADEICPTETAAVVWAANLGSLTFHPWPVRRGDTEHPDELRIDLDPQPGTDYEDAVRAAGELRQVLDELGLRGWPKTSGGRGLHVFVPIAPEWTFTQVRRSAIAIARELERRAPERVTTKWWKEERGEKIFVDYNQTARDRTIASAYSVRPAPRPRSPRRCAGRRSPTPGRATSTWPPCRCATASWAMCTRTWTSTPSAWRPRWSWPRETSGNTAWATSRIRRSIRR
;
A
#
# COMPACT_ATOMS: atom_id res chain seq x y z
N MET A 1 -7.71 23.42 28.96
CA MET A 1 -7.33 23.34 27.53
C MET A 1 -6.38 22.17 27.39
N GLY A 2 -6.73 21.16 26.59
CA GLY A 2 -5.91 19.93 26.49
C GLY A 2 -4.53 20.23 25.90
N GLU A 3 -3.52 19.46 26.32
CA GLU A 3 -2.15 19.58 25.81
C GLU A 3 -2.14 19.41 24.28
N SER A 4 -1.37 20.25 23.59
CA SER A 4 -1.19 20.15 22.15
C SER A 4 0.20 20.59 21.71
N VAL A 5 0.70 19.94 20.66
CA VAL A 5 1.99 20.25 20.01
C VAL A 5 1.73 20.62 18.56
N GLU A 6 2.41 21.64 18.07
CA GLU A 6 2.36 22.03 16.66
C GLU A 6 3.52 21.39 15.90
N LEU A 7 3.22 20.77 14.75
CA LEU A 7 4.21 20.20 13.85
C LEU A 7 4.21 20.98 12.53
N THR A 8 5.37 21.49 12.13
CA THR A 8 5.56 22.04 10.78
C THR A 8 5.77 20.89 9.80
N VAL A 9 4.85 20.74 8.85
CA VAL A 9 4.83 19.67 7.85
C VAL A 9 4.79 20.29 6.46
N GLY A 10 5.96 20.41 5.82
CA GLY A 10 6.10 21.19 4.59
C GLY A 10 5.76 22.65 4.84
N GLY A 11 4.83 23.21 4.08
CA GLY A 11 4.35 24.60 4.23
C GLY A 11 3.22 24.80 5.24
N ARG A 12 2.85 23.77 6.02
CA ARG A 12 1.71 23.84 6.95
C ARG A 12 2.09 23.58 8.40
N THR A 13 1.33 24.16 9.31
CA THR A 13 1.35 23.83 10.73
C THR A 13 0.16 22.92 11.06
N VAL A 14 0.43 21.73 11.59
CA VAL A 14 -0.58 20.76 12.02
C VAL A 14 -0.57 20.66 13.55
N ARG A 15 -1.70 20.99 14.18
CA ARG A 15 -1.86 20.87 15.64
C ARG A 15 -2.23 19.44 16.02
N VAL A 16 -1.38 18.80 16.83
CA VAL A 16 -1.59 17.47 17.40
C VAL A 16 -2.10 17.61 18.84
N THR A 17 -3.27 17.03 19.14
CA THR A 17 -3.91 17.13 20.46
C THR A 17 -3.76 15.83 21.25
N ASN A 18 -3.64 15.92 22.57
CA ASN A 18 -3.32 14.79 23.45
C ASN A 18 -2.07 14.03 22.97
N PRO A 19 -0.93 14.73 22.79
CA PRO A 19 0.27 14.15 22.20
C PRO A 19 0.79 12.94 23.00
N GLY A 20 0.70 12.98 24.33
CA GLY A 20 1.13 11.90 25.22
C GLY A 20 0.18 10.70 25.30
N LYS A 21 -0.95 10.71 24.58
CA LYS A 21 -1.89 9.57 24.59
C LYS A 21 -1.22 8.32 24.03
N VAL A 22 -1.17 7.25 24.82
CA VAL A 22 -0.54 5.99 24.42
C VAL A 22 -1.44 5.26 23.42
N TYR A 23 -0.88 4.93 22.26
CA TYR A 23 -1.56 4.15 21.21
C TYR A 23 -1.10 2.71 21.15
N PHE A 24 0.13 2.41 21.60
CA PHE A 24 0.68 1.06 21.65
C PHE A 24 1.25 0.79 23.05
N PRO A 25 0.43 0.29 24.00
CA PRO A 25 0.82 0.14 25.40
C PRO A 25 2.05 -0.74 25.62
N GLU A 26 2.16 -1.87 24.92
CA GLU A 26 3.31 -2.79 25.04
C GLU A 26 4.68 -2.11 24.77
N ARG A 27 4.69 -1.06 23.95
CA ARG A 27 5.91 -0.34 23.57
C ARG A 27 5.95 1.10 24.08
N GLY A 28 4.93 1.53 24.80
CA GLY A 28 4.80 2.89 25.35
C GLY A 28 4.68 3.99 24.30
N PHE A 29 4.36 3.66 23.06
CA PHE A 29 4.37 4.67 22.02
C PHE A 29 3.08 5.49 21.95
N THR A 30 3.24 6.77 21.66
CA THR A 30 2.21 7.79 21.79
C THR A 30 1.64 8.24 20.45
N LYS A 31 0.55 9.02 20.49
CA LYS A 31 -0.01 9.71 19.33
C LYS A 31 1.02 10.63 18.67
N LEU A 32 1.84 11.33 19.46
CA LEU A 32 2.88 12.20 18.91
C LEU A 32 3.94 11.39 18.14
N ASP A 33 4.28 10.19 18.61
CA ASP A 33 5.22 9.32 17.92
C ASP A 33 4.66 8.81 16.58
N LEU A 34 3.35 8.51 16.53
CA LEU A 34 2.68 8.19 15.27
C LEU A 34 2.71 9.37 14.28
N ALA A 35 2.42 10.58 14.75
CA ALA A 35 2.47 11.78 13.93
C ALA A 35 3.89 12.04 13.38
N ARG A 36 4.91 11.88 14.24
CA ARG A 36 6.33 11.98 13.84
C ARG A 36 6.75 10.88 12.88
N TYR A 37 6.26 9.66 13.04
CA TYR A 37 6.50 8.58 12.08
C TYR A 37 5.98 8.97 10.69
N TYR A 38 4.73 9.40 10.58
CA TYR A 38 4.15 9.80 9.29
C TYR A 38 4.80 11.05 8.71
N LEU A 39 5.30 11.96 9.55
CA LEU A 39 6.14 13.05 9.10
C LEU A 39 7.45 12.54 8.47
N ALA A 40 8.13 11.60 9.12
CA ALA A 40 9.40 11.04 8.67
C ALA A 40 9.28 10.23 7.37
N VAL A 41 8.21 9.44 7.22
CA VAL A 41 7.96 8.64 6.01
C VAL A 41 7.07 9.36 4.98
N GLY A 42 6.77 10.64 5.22
CA GLY A 42 5.71 11.38 4.54
C GLY A 42 5.79 11.37 3.03
N GLU A 43 6.97 11.55 2.46
CA GLU A 43 7.17 11.51 1.00
C GLU A 43 6.80 10.14 0.41
N GLY A 44 7.18 9.05 1.09
CA GLY A 44 6.86 7.68 0.69
C GLY A 44 5.38 7.34 0.87
N ALA A 45 4.81 7.67 2.03
CA ALA A 45 3.39 7.48 2.30
C ALA A 45 2.53 8.25 1.30
N LEU A 46 2.89 9.51 1.02
CA LEU A 46 2.16 10.37 0.10
C LEU A 46 2.19 9.84 -1.32
N ARG A 47 3.28 9.23 -1.81
CA ARG A 47 3.28 8.58 -3.14
C ARG A 47 2.17 7.54 -3.30
N ALA A 48 1.86 6.79 -2.23
CA ALA A 48 0.82 5.78 -2.24
C ALA A 48 -0.59 6.35 -2.02
N LEU A 49 -0.73 7.58 -1.52
CA LEU A 49 -2.00 8.21 -1.15
C LEU A 49 -2.39 9.39 -2.06
N ARG A 50 -1.45 9.92 -2.84
CA ARG A 50 -1.58 11.19 -3.56
C ARG A 50 -2.78 11.15 -4.50
N ASP A 51 -3.71 12.07 -4.27
CA ASP A 51 -4.96 12.25 -5.03
C ASP A 51 -5.87 11.01 -5.00
N ARG A 52 -5.66 10.07 -4.08
CA ARG A 52 -6.50 8.87 -3.95
C ARG A 52 -7.54 9.07 -2.85
N PRO A 53 -8.83 8.85 -3.15
CA PRO A 53 -9.84 8.69 -2.11
C PRO A 53 -9.36 7.63 -1.12
N THR A 54 -9.39 7.94 0.17
CA THR A 54 -8.76 7.11 1.19
C THR A 54 -9.67 6.93 2.39
N THR A 55 -10.00 5.67 2.67
CA THR A 55 -10.67 5.27 3.90
C THR A 55 -9.68 5.25 5.05
N LEU A 56 -10.07 5.81 6.20
CA LEU A 56 -9.26 5.88 7.41
C LEU A 56 -9.65 4.78 8.38
N GLU A 57 -8.69 4.00 8.88
CA GLU A 57 -8.89 3.06 9.99
C GLU A 57 -8.41 3.72 11.29
N ARG A 58 -9.37 4.13 12.13
CA ARG A 58 -9.12 4.99 13.28
C ARG A 58 -9.19 4.21 14.58
N TYR A 59 -8.23 4.52 15.47
CA TYR A 59 -8.08 4.02 16.83
C TYR A 59 -7.94 5.23 17.78
N PRO A 60 -9.04 5.94 18.10
CA PRO A 60 -8.96 7.15 18.93
C PRO A 60 -8.34 6.91 20.30
N ASP A 61 -8.51 5.70 20.83
CA ASP A 61 -8.07 5.25 22.15
C ASP A 61 -6.89 4.26 22.12
N GLY A 62 -6.22 4.13 20.97
CA GLY A 62 -5.10 3.19 20.80
C GLY A 62 -5.54 1.80 20.35
N VAL A 63 -4.57 0.90 20.15
CA VAL A 63 -4.82 -0.43 19.53
C VAL A 63 -5.67 -1.38 20.38
N ASP A 64 -5.73 -1.14 21.69
CA ASP A 64 -6.53 -1.95 22.63
C ASP A 64 -7.97 -1.41 22.80
N GLY A 65 -8.26 -0.23 22.24
CA GLY A 65 -9.58 0.41 22.28
C GLY A 65 -10.46 0.07 21.07
N GLU A 66 -11.63 0.72 21.00
CA GLU A 66 -12.51 0.59 19.84
C GLU A 66 -11.88 1.18 18.56
N SER A 67 -12.17 0.53 17.44
CA SER A 67 -11.71 0.94 16.13
C SER A 67 -12.85 1.03 15.14
N PHE A 68 -12.71 1.92 14.15
CA PHE A 68 -13.71 2.04 13.10
C PHE A 68 -13.11 2.52 11.78
N PHE A 69 -13.77 2.14 10.69
CA PHE A 69 -13.47 2.60 9.34
C PHE A 69 -14.28 3.86 9.02
N GLN A 70 -13.59 4.96 8.78
CA GLN A 70 -14.19 6.21 8.36
C GLN A 70 -13.97 6.41 6.86
N LYS A 71 -15.02 6.18 6.08
CA LYS A 71 -15.03 6.43 4.63
C LYS A 71 -15.32 7.91 4.33
N ARG A 72 -16.44 8.41 4.84
CA ARG A 72 -16.86 9.80 4.63
C ARG A 72 -15.90 10.76 5.33
N ALA A 73 -15.49 11.80 4.62
CA ALA A 73 -14.72 12.91 5.17
C ALA A 73 -15.42 13.48 6.43
N PRO A 74 -14.66 13.79 7.50
CA PRO A 74 -15.24 14.30 8.72
C PRO A 74 -15.70 15.76 8.52
N LYS A 75 -16.67 16.20 9.32
CA LYS A 75 -17.25 17.56 9.20
C LYS A 75 -16.22 18.69 9.40
N ASN A 76 -15.18 18.44 10.20
CA ASN A 76 -14.11 19.39 10.49
C ASN A 76 -12.88 19.18 9.57
N LEU A 77 -13.09 18.70 8.35
CA LEU A 77 -12.04 18.59 7.34
C LEU A 77 -11.48 19.98 7.00
N PRO A 78 -10.16 20.21 7.12
CA PRO A 78 -9.55 21.45 6.65
C PRO A 78 -9.77 21.64 5.15
N GLU A 79 -10.09 22.87 4.73
CA GLU A 79 -10.40 23.23 3.33
C GLU A 79 -9.31 22.81 2.34
N TRP A 80 -8.06 22.79 2.79
CA TRP A 80 -6.91 22.42 1.97
C TRP A 80 -6.74 20.91 1.73
N ILE A 81 -7.51 20.05 2.40
CA ILE A 81 -7.54 18.61 2.12
C ILE A 81 -8.69 18.37 1.14
N PRO A 82 -8.43 18.08 -0.14
CA PRO A 82 -9.51 17.80 -1.07
C PRO A 82 -10.17 16.46 -0.76
N THR A 83 -11.36 16.27 -1.32
CA THR A 83 -12.08 15.00 -1.28
C THR A 83 -12.21 14.40 -2.68
N GLY A 84 -12.57 13.12 -2.73
CA GLY A 84 -12.91 12.44 -3.96
C GLY A 84 -14.17 11.59 -3.75
N ARG A 85 -15.12 11.74 -4.67
CA ARG A 85 -16.42 11.08 -4.57
C ARG A 85 -16.35 9.65 -5.10
N ILE A 86 -16.58 8.70 -4.21
CA ILE A 86 -16.60 7.26 -4.49
C ILE A 86 -18.03 6.76 -4.52
N SER A 87 -18.34 5.93 -5.51
CA SER A 87 -19.59 5.17 -5.61
C SER A 87 -19.37 3.71 -5.18
N PHE A 88 -20.13 3.27 -4.19
CA PHE A 88 -20.11 1.92 -3.64
C PHE A 88 -20.94 0.94 -4.50
N PRO A 89 -20.70 -0.37 -4.40
CA PRO A 89 -21.51 -1.38 -5.10
C PRO A 89 -23.01 -1.31 -4.82
N SER A 90 -23.41 -0.75 -3.67
CA SER A 90 -24.81 -0.55 -3.29
C SER A 90 -25.50 0.62 -4.01
N GLY A 91 -24.79 1.39 -4.83
CA GLY A 91 -25.29 2.63 -5.46
C GLY A 91 -25.17 3.87 -4.58
N ARG A 92 -24.81 3.70 -3.29
CA ARG A 92 -24.51 4.82 -2.39
C ARG A 92 -23.17 5.47 -2.74
N HIS A 93 -22.96 6.71 -2.32
CA HIS A 93 -21.68 7.41 -2.49
C HIS A 93 -21.19 8.05 -1.18
N ALA A 94 -19.88 8.29 -1.10
CA ALA A 94 -19.25 9.10 -0.07
C ALA A 94 -18.09 9.91 -0.65
N ASP A 95 -17.89 11.09 -0.09
CA ASP A 95 -16.67 11.88 -0.33
C ASP A 95 -15.63 11.43 0.69
N GLU A 96 -14.55 10.81 0.23
CA GLU A 96 -13.44 10.40 1.09
C GLU A 96 -12.31 11.42 1.00
N ILE A 97 -11.46 11.51 2.03
CA ILE A 97 -10.31 12.41 1.98
C ILE A 97 -9.35 11.97 0.86
N CYS A 98 -8.72 12.94 0.20
CA CYS A 98 -7.72 12.73 -0.83
C CYS A 98 -6.44 13.45 -0.46
N PRO A 99 -5.47 12.78 0.19
CA PRO A 99 -4.22 13.41 0.56
C PRO A 99 -3.47 13.96 -0.67
N THR A 100 -3.11 15.24 -0.67
CA THR A 100 -2.28 15.89 -1.70
C THR A 100 -0.91 16.31 -1.18
N GLU A 101 -0.74 16.34 0.14
CA GLU A 101 0.47 16.73 0.84
C GLU A 101 0.61 15.96 2.16
N THR A 102 1.83 15.86 2.67
CA THR A 102 2.15 15.11 3.90
C THR A 102 1.36 15.61 5.11
N ALA A 103 1.04 16.91 5.15
CA ALA A 103 0.24 17.50 6.22
C ALA A 103 -1.13 16.83 6.36
N ALA A 104 -1.75 16.37 5.26
CA ALA A 104 -3.04 15.67 5.31
C ALA A 104 -2.92 14.31 6.01
N VAL A 105 -1.81 13.60 5.79
CA VAL A 105 -1.50 12.31 6.43
C VAL A 105 -1.27 12.50 7.93
N VAL A 106 -0.48 13.51 8.31
CA VAL A 106 -0.21 13.83 9.73
C VAL A 106 -1.48 14.31 10.43
N TRP A 107 -2.31 15.11 9.76
CA TRP A 107 -3.62 15.52 10.27
C TRP A 107 -4.54 14.32 10.51
N ALA A 108 -4.62 13.37 9.57
CA ALA A 108 -5.40 12.15 9.76
C ALA A 108 -4.85 11.25 10.88
N ALA A 109 -3.51 11.19 11.03
CA ALA A 109 -2.88 10.51 12.16
C ALA A 109 -3.25 11.13 13.52
N ASN A 110 -3.38 12.47 13.60
CA ASN A 110 -3.86 13.15 14.80
C ASN A 110 -5.31 12.76 15.16
N LEU A 111 -6.15 12.46 14.16
CA LEU A 111 -7.48 11.90 14.36
C LEU A 111 -7.46 10.43 14.83
N GLY A 112 -6.29 9.83 15.01
CA GLY A 112 -6.12 8.44 15.39
C GLY A 112 -6.10 7.46 14.22
N SER A 113 -5.92 7.93 12.98
CA SER A 113 -5.79 7.01 11.84
C SER A 113 -4.45 6.28 11.90
N LEU A 114 -4.48 4.99 12.17
CA LEU A 114 -3.27 4.14 12.14
C LEU A 114 -3.02 3.63 10.74
N THR A 115 -4.04 3.12 10.07
CA THR A 115 -3.95 2.57 8.72
C THR A 115 -4.71 3.45 7.72
N PHE A 116 -4.14 3.62 6.54
CA PHE A 116 -4.80 4.27 5.40
C PHE A 116 -5.13 3.22 4.34
N HIS A 117 -6.35 3.28 3.80
CA HIS A 117 -6.85 2.35 2.78
C HIS A 117 -7.24 3.12 1.51
N PRO A 118 -6.27 3.47 0.64
CA PRO A 118 -6.53 4.20 -0.58
C PRO A 118 -7.21 3.33 -1.62
N TRP A 119 -8.16 3.91 -2.34
CA TRP A 119 -8.74 3.29 -3.53
C TRP A 119 -7.69 3.17 -4.66
N PRO A 120 -7.81 2.20 -5.58
CA PRO A 120 -6.89 2.04 -6.72
C PRO A 120 -7.16 3.05 -7.85
N VAL A 121 -7.80 4.19 -7.54
CA VAL A 121 -8.20 5.25 -8.47
C VAL A 121 -7.72 6.60 -7.96
N ARG A 122 -7.86 7.64 -8.78
CA ARG A 122 -7.58 9.03 -8.39
C ARG A 122 -8.87 9.84 -8.37
N ARG A 123 -8.93 10.91 -7.59
CA ARG A 123 -10.13 11.75 -7.45
C ARG A 123 -10.65 12.36 -8.76
N GLY A 124 -9.78 12.49 -9.77
CA GLY A 124 -10.15 13.01 -11.09
C GLY A 124 -10.87 11.99 -11.98
N ASP A 125 -10.70 10.68 -11.69
CA ASP A 125 -11.39 9.59 -12.37
C ASP A 125 -11.51 8.41 -11.39
N THR A 126 -12.69 8.27 -10.79
CA THR A 126 -12.98 7.24 -9.78
C THR A 126 -13.55 5.95 -10.36
N GLU A 127 -13.66 5.85 -11.68
CA GLU A 127 -14.25 4.71 -12.38
C GLU A 127 -13.18 3.81 -13.01
N HIS A 128 -11.99 4.36 -13.32
CA HIS A 128 -10.89 3.63 -13.96
C HIS A 128 -9.66 3.51 -13.05
N PRO A 129 -9.34 2.31 -12.52
CA PRO A 129 -8.15 2.10 -11.71
C PRO A 129 -6.84 2.34 -12.48
N ASP A 130 -5.89 3.00 -11.82
CA ASP A 130 -4.50 3.15 -12.29
C ASP A 130 -3.54 2.16 -11.59
N GLU A 131 -4.08 1.28 -10.73
CA GLU A 131 -3.35 0.22 -10.04
C GLU A 131 -4.09 -1.12 -10.10
N LEU A 132 -3.45 -2.13 -10.68
CA LEU A 132 -3.80 -3.53 -10.46
C LEU A 132 -3.12 -4.00 -9.17
N ARG A 133 -3.87 -4.63 -8.26
CA ARG A 133 -3.38 -5.05 -6.95
C ARG A 133 -3.57 -6.55 -6.78
N ILE A 134 -2.47 -7.26 -6.56
CA ILE A 134 -2.44 -8.71 -6.34
C ILE A 134 -2.09 -8.96 -4.88
N ASP A 135 -2.95 -9.68 -4.17
CA ASP A 135 -2.75 -10.03 -2.77
C ASP A 135 -2.40 -11.53 -2.65
N LEU A 136 -1.27 -11.80 -2.02
CA LEU A 136 -0.75 -13.15 -1.76
C LEU A 136 -0.93 -13.42 -0.27
N ASP A 137 -1.96 -14.20 0.06
CA ASP A 137 -2.37 -14.48 1.44
C ASP A 137 -2.00 -15.93 1.87
N PRO A 138 -1.06 -16.09 2.81
CA PRO A 138 -0.72 -17.39 3.38
C PRO A 138 -1.91 -18.03 4.11
N GLN A 139 -2.32 -19.21 3.67
CA GLN A 139 -3.32 -20.03 4.36
C GLN A 139 -2.67 -20.82 5.52
N PRO A 140 -3.45 -21.40 6.47
CA PRO A 140 -2.89 -22.27 7.51
C PRO A 140 -1.94 -23.33 6.93
N GLY A 141 -0.79 -23.53 7.58
CA GLY A 141 0.30 -24.38 7.06
C GLY A 141 1.35 -23.64 6.23
N THR A 142 1.08 -22.41 5.79
CA THR A 142 2.03 -21.57 5.03
C THR A 142 2.38 -20.27 5.76
N ASP A 143 3.47 -19.63 5.33
CA ASP A 143 3.94 -18.39 5.95
C ASP A 143 4.37 -17.30 4.95
N TYR A 144 5.04 -16.28 5.47
CA TYR A 144 5.53 -15.16 4.68
C TYR A 144 6.59 -15.59 3.64
N GLU A 145 7.42 -16.58 3.95
CA GLU A 145 8.45 -17.07 3.04
C GLU A 145 7.82 -17.81 1.85
N ASP A 146 6.71 -18.52 2.08
CA ASP A 146 5.88 -19.07 1.00
C ASP A 146 5.31 -17.97 0.10
N ALA A 147 4.81 -16.87 0.69
CA ALA A 147 4.32 -15.73 -0.09
C ALA A 147 5.43 -15.07 -0.92
N VAL A 148 6.66 -14.99 -0.40
CA VAL A 148 7.84 -14.49 -1.15
C VAL A 148 8.19 -15.42 -2.30
N ARG A 149 8.14 -16.75 -2.10
CA ARG A 149 8.34 -17.74 -3.18
C ARG A 149 7.28 -17.58 -4.27
N ALA A 150 6.00 -17.48 -3.90
CA ALA A 150 4.90 -17.24 -4.83
C ALA A 150 5.05 -15.91 -5.59
N ALA A 151 5.53 -14.86 -4.92
CA ALA A 151 5.82 -13.57 -5.56
C ALA A 151 6.95 -13.65 -6.60
N GLY A 152 7.92 -14.54 -6.39
CA GLY A 152 8.98 -14.84 -7.35
C GLY A 152 8.45 -15.46 -8.65
N GLU A 153 7.49 -16.38 -8.55
CA GLU A 153 6.80 -16.94 -9.71
C GLU A 153 5.87 -15.92 -10.37
N LEU A 154 5.12 -15.15 -9.58
CA LEU A 154 4.28 -14.07 -10.06
C LEU A 154 5.07 -13.05 -10.89
N ARG A 155 6.30 -12.72 -10.45
CA ARG A 155 7.18 -11.83 -11.21
C ARG A 155 7.42 -12.36 -12.62
N GLN A 156 7.66 -13.66 -12.80
CA GLN A 156 7.89 -14.23 -14.14
C GLN A 156 6.65 -14.08 -15.02
N VAL A 157 5.46 -14.36 -14.47
CA VAL A 157 4.17 -14.14 -15.15
C VAL A 157 4.02 -12.67 -15.59
N LEU A 158 4.34 -11.72 -14.70
CA LEU A 158 4.27 -10.29 -15.01
C LEU A 158 5.31 -9.86 -16.05
N ASP A 159 6.55 -10.33 -15.92
CA ASP A 159 7.65 -10.01 -16.85
C ASP A 159 7.30 -10.48 -18.28
N GLU A 160 6.67 -11.66 -18.46
CA GLU A 160 6.20 -12.16 -19.76
C GLU A 160 5.04 -11.35 -20.38
N LEU A 161 4.24 -10.71 -19.53
CA LEU A 161 3.18 -9.79 -19.93
C LEU A 161 3.70 -8.37 -20.19
N GLY A 162 5.01 -8.12 -19.99
CA GLY A 162 5.60 -6.79 -20.06
C GLY A 162 5.15 -5.86 -18.94
N LEU A 163 4.64 -6.42 -17.84
CA LEU A 163 4.13 -5.69 -16.69
C LEU A 163 5.17 -5.61 -15.58
N ARG A 164 5.16 -4.50 -14.84
CA ARG A 164 6.06 -4.29 -13.71
C ARG A 164 5.30 -4.28 -12.39
N GLY A 165 5.53 -5.30 -11.57
CA GLY A 165 5.06 -5.32 -10.18
C GLY A 165 5.92 -4.46 -9.24
N TRP A 166 5.36 -4.14 -8.08
CA TRP A 166 6.01 -3.48 -6.95
C TRP A 166 5.51 -4.13 -5.65
N PRO A 167 6.29 -5.04 -5.04
CA PRO A 167 5.88 -5.77 -3.86
C PRO A 167 6.02 -4.89 -2.62
N LYS A 168 5.09 -5.08 -1.68
CA LYS A 168 5.17 -4.57 -0.32
C LYS A 168 4.63 -5.62 0.64
N THR A 169 5.14 -5.65 1.86
CA THR A 169 4.51 -6.47 2.90
C THR A 169 3.14 -5.87 3.26
N SER A 170 2.19 -6.70 3.66
CA SER A 170 0.87 -6.23 4.11
C SER A 170 0.90 -5.64 5.53
N GLY A 171 2.00 -5.88 6.26
CA GLY A 171 2.10 -5.71 7.71
C GLY A 171 1.39 -6.80 8.52
N GLY A 172 0.76 -7.77 7.84
CA GLY A 172 0.21 -9.00 8.41
C GLY A 172 1.07 -10.22 8.08
N ARG A 173 0.46 -11.26 7.50
CA ARG A 173 1.17 -12.49 7.07
C ARG A 173 1.57 -12.45 5.59
N GLY A 174 0.77 -11.79 4.75
CA GLY A 174 0.92 -11.81 3.29
C GLY A 174 1.74 -10.68 2.67
N LEU A 175 1.69 -10.64 1.35
CA LEU A 175 2.40 -9.70 0.48
C LEU A 175 1.42 -9.11 -0.55
N HIS A 176 1.49 -7.80 -0.79
CA HIS A 176 0.77 -7.19 -1.91
C HIS A 176 1.75 -6.85 -3.02
N VAL A 177 1.37 -7.08 -4.28
CA VAL A 177 2.11 -6.64 -5.46
C VAL A 177 1.25 -5.66 -6.24
N PHE A 178 1.74 -4.42 -6.37
CA PHE A 178 1.05 -3.38 -7.11
C PHE A 178 1.63 -3.27 -8.53
N VAL A 179 0.77 -3.20 -9.53
CA VAL A 179 1.13 -3.06 -10.94
C VAL A 179 0.48 -1.78 -11.45
N PRO A 180 1.24 -0.70 -11.70
CA PRO A 180 0.72 0.50 -12.33
C PRO A 180 0.16 0.18 -13.72
N ILE A 181 -1.01 0.71 -14.03
CA ILE A 181 -1.70 0.54 -15.32
C ILE A 181 -2.26 1.88 -15.79
N ALA A 182 -2.50 2.02 -17.09
CA ALA A 182 -3.24 3.16 -17.61
C ALA A 182 -4.69 3.15 -17.07
N PRO A 183 -5.27 4.30 -16.67
CA PRO A 183 -6.64 4.38 -16.17
C PRO A 183 -7.66 4.34 -17.33
N GLU A 184 -7.68 3.22 -18.07
CA GLU A 184 -8.54 3.03 -19.24
C GLU A 184 -9.57 1.91 -19.05
N TRP A 185 -9.46 1.16 -17.96
CA TRP A 185 -10.26 -0.04 -17.70
C TRP A 185 -11.14 0.12 -16.48
N THR A 186 -12.35 -0.42 -16.55
CA THR A 186 -13.26 -0.47 -15.41
C THR A 186 -12.76 -1.46 -14.34
N PHE A 187 -13.20 -1.30 -13.09
CA PHE A 187 -12.94 -2.26 -12.00
C PHE A 187 -13.21 -3.72 -12.40
N THR A 188 -14.29 -3.98 -13.14
CA THR A 188 -14.65 -5.33 -13.60
C THR A 188 -13.58 -5.90 -14.54
N GLN A 189 -13.07 -5.08 -15.47
CA GLN A 189 -12.01 -5.49 -16.39
C GLN A 189 -10.69 -5.72 -15.66
N VAL A 190 -10.29 -4.80 -14.76
CA VAL A 190 -9.06 -4.94 -13.96
C VAL A 190 -9.13 -6.20 -13.08
N ARG A 191 -10.28 -6.49 -12.47
CA ARG A 191 -10.50 -7.72 -11.70
C ARG A 191 -10.42 -8.98 -12.57
N ARG A 192 -10.94 -8.96 -13.79
CA ARG A 192 -10.79 -10.10 -14.73
C ARG A 192 -9.32 -10.35 -15.07
N SER A 193 -8.54 -9.28 -15.28
CA SER A 193 -7.09 -9.39 -15.47
C SER A 193 -6.39 -9.98 -14.24
N ALA A 194 -6.78 -9.57 -13.02
CA ALA A 194 -6.26 -10.15 -11.78
C ALA A 194 -6.54 -11.66 -11.70
N ILE A 195 -7.76 -12.10 -12.04
CA ILE A 195 -8.14 -13.52 -12.08
C ILE A 195 -7.30 -14.29 -13.10
N ALA A 196 -7.10 -13.74 -14.31
CA ALA A 196 -6.30 -14.39 -15.34
C ALA A 196 -4.83 -14.61 -14.88
N ILE A 197 -4.23 -13.58 -14.28
CA ILE A 197 -2.88 -13.66 -13.71
C ILE A 197 -2.82 -14.66 -12.56
N ALA A 198 -3.81 -14.65 -11.68
CA ALA A 198 -3.89 -15.56 -10.54
C ALA A 198 -4.00 -17.03 -10.99
N ARG A 199 -4.82 -17.32 -12.00
CA ARG A 199 -4.98 -18.67 -12.57
C ARG A 199 -3.72 -19.14 -13.28
N GLU A 200 -3.04 -18.26 -14.01
CA GLU A 200 -1.76 -18.62 -14.64
C GLU A 200 -0.68 -18.90 -13.59
N LEU A 201 -0.66 -18.14 -12.50
CA LEU A 201 0.24 -18.40 -11.38
C LEU A 201 -0.07 -19.75 -10.71
N GLU A 202 -1.34 -20.07 -10.45
CA GLU A 202 -1.77 -21.37 -9.94
C GLU A 202 -1.39 -22.51 -10.89
N ARG A 203 -1.55 -22.33 -12.20
CA ARG A 203 -1.17 -23.34 -13.21
C ARG A 203 0.34 -23.65 -13.19
N ARG A 204 1.18 -22.65 -12.95
CA ARG A 204 2.65 -22.82 -12.88
C ARG A 204 3.14 -23.38 -11.56
N ALA A 205 2.43 -23.09 -10.48
CA ALA A 205 2.80 -23.51 -9.13
C ALA A 205 1.60 -24.14 -8.38
N PRO A 206 0.99 -25.23 -8.90
CA PRO A 206 -0.26 -25.77 -8.37
C PRO A 206 -0.11 -26.30 -6.95
N GLU A 207 1.09 -26.73 -6.55
CA GLU A 207 1.36 -27.18 -5.18
C GLU A 207 1.56 -26.04 -4.18
N ARG A 208 1.80 -24.81 -4.65
CA ARG A 208 2.12 -23.67 -3.77
C ARG A 208 1.05 -22.59 -3.77
N VAL A 209 0.27 -22.48 -4.84
CA VAL A 209 -0.67 -21.39 -5.07
C VAL A 209 -2.05 -21.95 -5.33
N THR A 210 -3.08 -21.25 -4.85
CA THR A 210 -4.46 -21.58 -5.17
C THR A 210 -5.32 -20.34 -5.43
N THR A 211 -6.29 -20.48 -6.32
CA THR A 211 -7.36 -19.47 -6.54
C THR A 211 -8.74 -19.96 -6.09
N LYS A 212 -8.80 -21.11 -5.40
CA LYS A 212 -10.06 -21.70 -4.95
C LYS A 212 -10.76 -20.81 -3.93
N TRP A 213 -12.06 -20.64 -4.16
CA TRP A 213 -12.89 -19.73 -3.37
C TRP A 213 -13.08 -20.22 -1.94
N TRP A 214 -13.47 -21.49 -1.80
CA TRP A 214 -13.77 -22.14 -0.52
C TRP A 214 -12.51 -22.40 0.29
N LYS A 215 -12.50 -22.03 1.57
CA LYS A 215 -11.31 -22.08 2.43
C LYS A 215 -10.83 -23.52 2.63
N GLU A 216 -11.78 -24.43 2.79
CA GLU A 216 -11.59 -25.87 2.95
C GLU A 216 -10.89 -26.53 1.75
N GLU A 217 -10.96 -25.94 0.56
CA GLU A 217 -10.34 -26.50 -0.64
C GLU A 217 -8.91 -25.98 -0.91
N ARG A 218 -8.47 -24.95 -0.16
CA ARG A 218 -7.20 -24.25 -0.41
C ARG A 218 -5.99 -25.06 0.03
N GLY A 219 -6.14 -25.86 1.08
CA GLY A 219 -5.02 -26.57 1.72
C GLY A 219 -3.91 -25.64 2.18
N GLU A 220 -2.69 -26.18 2.29
CA GLU A 220 -1.49 -25.46 2.71
C GLU A 220 -0.84 -24.72 1.54
N LYS A 221 -1.56 -23.74 0.97
CA LYS A 221 -1.13 -22.97 -0.22
C LYS A 221 -1.26 -21.47 0.00
N ILE A 222 -0.58 -20.68 -0.83
CA ILE A 222 -0.81 -19.25 -0.94
C ILE A 222 -2.08 -19.00 -1.73
N PHE A 223 -3.04 -18.32 -1.11
CA PHE A 223 -4.26 -17.89 -1.79
C PHE A 223 -4.00 -16.57 -2.51
N VAL A 224 -4.32 -16.50 -3.80
CA VAL A 224 -4.29 -15.24 -4.56
C VAL A 224 -5.66 -14.58 -4.48
N ASP A 225 -5.80 -13.59 -3.61
CA ASP A 225 -7.09 -12.91 -3.41
C ASP A 225 -7.35 -11.88 -4.51
N TYR A 226 -7.82 -12.36 -5.66
CA TYR A 226 -8.23 -11.51 -6.78
C TYR A 226 -9.44 -10.61 -6.43
N ASN A 227 -10.17 -10.88 -5.35
CA ASN A 227 -11.31 -10.07 -4.95
C ASN A 227 -10.90 -8.74 -4.32
N GLN A 228 -9.66 -8.60 -3.86
CA GLN A 228 -9.09 -7.31 -3.44
C GLN A 228 -9.11 -6.23 -4.54
N THR A 229 -9.25 -6.63 -5.80
CA THR A 229 -9.39 -5.71 -6.94
C THR A 229 -10.83 -5.21 -7.15
N ALA A 230 -11.81 -5.77 -6.44
CA ALA A 230 -13.19 -5.27 -6.50
C ALA A 230 -13.33 -3.89 -5.84
N ARG A 231 -14.43 -3.19 -6.15
CA ARG A 231 -14.79 -1.96 -5.43
C ARG A 231 -14.95 -2.23 -3.94
N ASP A 232 -14.62 -1.21 -3.15
CA ASP A 232 -14.84 -1.16 -1.70
C ASP A 232 -14.10 -2.24 -0.91
N ARG A 233 -12.90 -2.59 -1.37
CA ARG A 233 -11.98 -3.48 -0.65
C ARG A 233 -10.86 -2.70 0.00
N THR A 234 -10.61 -3.00 1.27
CA THR A 234 -9.60 -2.32 2.08
C THR A 234 -8.24 -2.96 1.88
N ILE A 235 -7.30 -2.17 1.34
CA ILE A 235 -5.91 -2.56 1.19
C ILE A 235 -5.07 -1.48 1.87
N ALA A 236 -4.36 -1.87 2.92
CA ALA A 236 -3.46 -0.96 3.62
C ALA A 236 -2.41 -0.38 2.66
N SER A 237 -2.26 0.95 2.68
CA SER A 237 -1.30 1.67 1.84
C SER A 237 0.15 1.26 2.14
N ALA A 238 1.07 1.58 1.23
CA ALA A 238 2.49 1.55 1.57
C ALA A 238 2.75 2.53 2.73
N TYR A 239 3.67 2.17 3.62
CA TYR A 239 4.02 2.91 4.84
C TYR A 239 2.93 3.04 5.91
N SER A 240 1.72 2.49 5.72
CA SER A 240 0.71 2.48 6.79
C SER A 240 1.15 1.65 7.99
N VAL A 241 0.91 2.18 9.20
CA VAL A 241 1.01 1.43 10.45
C VAL A 241 -0.15 0.43 10.53
N ARG A 242 0.10 -0.77 11.06
CA ARG A 242 -0.94 -1.77 11.30
C ARG A 242 -1.24 -1.85 12.81
N PRO A 243 -2.51 -2.09 13.20
CA PRO A 243 -2.95 -2.16 14.58
C PRO A 243 -2.57 -3.48 15.28
N ALA A 244 -1.48 -4.13 14.87
CA ALA A 244 -1.07 -5.39 15.47
C ALA A 244 -0.45 -5.12 16.85
N PRO A 245 -0.92 -5.78 17.94
CA PRO A 245 -0.33 -5.63 19.28
C PRO A 245 1.16 -5.95 19.27
N ARG A 246 1.55 -6.92 18.43
CA ARG A 246 2.94 -7.19 18.07
C ARG A 246 3.25 -6.70 16.66
N PRO A 247 4.02 -5.61 16.47
CA PRO A 247 4.67 -5.38 15.19
C PRO A 247 5.66 -6.53 14.97
N ARG A 248 5.36 -7.41 14.01
CA ARG A 248 6.29 -8.46 13.61
C ARG A 248 7.55 -7.78 13.09
N SER A 249 8.70 -8.19 13.60
CA SER A 249 10.00 -7.66 13.19
C SER A 249 10.09 -7.64 11.65
N PRO A 250 10.69 -6.60 11.05
CA PRO A 250 10.98 -6.62 9.63
C PRO A 250 11.88 -7.83 9.39
N ARG A 251 11.35 -8.89 8.77
CA ARG A 251 12.22 -9.92 8.20
C ARG A 251 13.01 -9.22 7.12
N ARG A 252 14.31 -9.06 7.36
CA ARG A 252 15.26 -8.45 6.43
C ARG A 252 15.02 -9.11 5.07
N CYS A 253 14.73 -8.34 4.02
CA CYS A 253 14.99 -8.83 2.68
C CYS A 253 16.49 -9.12 2.66
N ALA A 254 16.88 -10.39 2.64
CA ALA A 254 18.28 -10.79 2.64
C ALA A 254 18.93 -10.25 1.36
N GLY A 255 19.59 -9.10 1.48
CA GLY A 255 20.45 -8.57 0.43
C GLY A 255 21.62 -9.51 0.25
N ARG A 256 21.69 -10.20 -0.90
CA ARG A 256 22.97 -10.69 -1.40
C ARG A 256 23.85 -9.47 -1.69
N ARG A 257 25.13 -9.60 -1.32
CA ARG A 257 26.19 -8.63 -1.55
C ARG A 257 26.19 -8.16 -3.01
N SER A 258 26.42 -6.88 -3.20
CA SER A 258 26.60 -6.20 -4.49
C SER A 258 27.62 -6.96 -5.36
N PRO A 259 27.33 -7.27 -6.63
CA PRO A 259 28.38 -7.65 -7.56
C PRO A 259 29.15 -6.40 -7.99
N THR A 260 30.46 -6.58 -8.12
CA THR A 260 31.48 -5.69 -8.71
C THR A 260 30.99 -5.02 -10.01
N PRO A 261 31.40 -3.78 -10.32
CA PRO A 261 30.89 -3.05 -11.47
C PRO A 261 31.48 -3.64 -12.76
N GLY A 262 30.65 -4.36 -13.52
CA GLY A 262 31.10 -4.96 -14.78
C GLY A 262 30.14 -5.97 -15.41
N ARG A 263 28.84 -5.65 -15.51
CA ARG A 263 27.88 -6.16 -16.51
C ARG A 263 26.47 -5.70 -16.14
N ALA A 264 25.81 -5.01 -17.05
CA ALA A 264 24.40 -4.67 -16.93
C ALA A 264 23.56 -5.97 -16.85
N THR A 265 23.00 -6.24 -15.69
CA THR A 265 21.96 -7.26 -15.48
C THR A 265 20.75 -6.56 -14.86
N SER A 266 19.57 -6.90 -15.37
CA SER A 266 18.26 -6.35 -15.01
C SER A 266 17.87 -6.71 -13.57
N THR A 267 18.51 -6.06 -12.61
CA THR A 267 18.13 -6.12 -11.20
C THR A 267 16.86 -5.28 -10.99
N TRP A 268 15.89 -5.86 -10.27
CA TRP A 268 14.85 -5.06 -9.63
C TRP A 268 15.47 -3.91 -8.82
N PRO A 269 14.82 -2.74 -8.68
CA PRO A 269 15.23 -1.83 -7.62
C PRO A 269 15.21 -2.65 -6.33
N PRO A 270 16.26 -2.56 -5.50
CA PRO A 270 16.31 -3.32 -4.26
C PRO A 270 14.99 -3.12 -3.52
N CYS A 271 14.43 -4.21 -2.98
CA CYS A 271 13.31 -4.14 -2.04
C CYS A 271 13.74 -3.26 -0.85
N ARG A 272 13.64 -1.94 -1.00
CA ARG A 272 13.58 -1.01 0.10
C ARG A 272 12.22 -1.29 0.69
N CYS A 273 12.19 -2.00 1.81
CA CYS A 273 10.97 -2.37 2.52
C CYS A 273 10.00 -1.17 2.52
N ALA A 274 8.97 -1.21 1.67
CA ALA A 274 7.94 -0.17 1.59
C ALA A 274 6.99 -0.21 2.81
N THR A 275 7.30 -1.11 3.74
CA THR A 275 6.83 -1.11 5.12
C THR A 275 8.03 -0.84 6.00
N ALA A 276 8.19 0.41 6.44
CA ALA A 276 8.99 0.68 7.62
C ALA A 276 8.24 0.03 8.80
N SER A 277 8.79 -1.04 9.37
CA SER A 277 8.44 -1.37 10.75
C SER A 277 9.00 -0.23 11.60
N TRP A 278 8.17 0.37 12.43
CA TRP A 278 8.52 1.50 13.28
C TRP A 278 9.84 1.34 14.06
N ALA A 279 10.20 0.10 14.40
CA ALA A 279 11.46 -0.24 15.08
C ALA A 279 12.74 0.12 14.29
N MET A 280 12.68 0.29 12.96
CA MET A 280 13.84 0.73 12.17
C MET A 280 14.13 2.23 12.29
N CYS A 281 13.12 3.07 12.56
CA CYS A 281 13.30 4.53 12.56
C CYS A 281 13.91 5.07 13.86
N THR A 282 13.81 4.37 14.98
CA THR A 282 14.22 4.91 16.29
C THR A 282 15.67 4.62 16.69
N ARG A 283 16.39 3.72 15.99
CA ARG A 283 17.74 3.28 16.40
C ARG A 283 18.94 3.93 15.69
N THR A 284 18.73 4.82 14.71
CA THR A 284 19.84 5.44 13.97
C THR A 284 19.66 6.96 13.84
N TRP A 285 19.65 7.66 14.97
CA TRP A 285 19.80 9.12 14.99
C TRP A 285 20.75 9.53 16.13
N THR A 286 22.05 9.37 15.90
CA THR A 286 23.10 10.07 16.65
C THR A 286 24.14 10.76 15.76
N SER A 287 23.96 10.81 14.45
CA SER A 287 24.79 11.68 13.61
C SER A 287 24.08 12.08 12.32
N THR A 288 23.98 13.38 12.11
CA THR A 288 23.53 14.01 10.87
C THR A 288 24.74 14.14 9.94
N PRO A 289 24.67 13.66 8.69
CA PRO A 289 25.42 14.32 7.61
C PRO A 289 24.46 14.90 6.58
N SER A 290 24.68 16.17 6.31
CA SER A 290 23.96 17.15 5.48
C SER A 290 23.95 16.87 3.96
N ALA A 291 23.98 15.62 3.51
CA ALA A 291 24.17 15.32 2.08
C ALA A 291 23.22 14.23 1.55
N TRP A 292 21.91 14.50 1.45
CA TRP A 292 21.01 13.69 0.62
C TRP A 292 19.96 14.56 -0.07
N ARG A 293 20.31 15.08 -1.26
CA ARG A 293 19.34 15.46 -2.30
C ARG A 293 19.44 14.44 -3.43
N PRO A 294 18.50 13.49 -3.56
CA PRO A 294 18.47 12.66 -4.74
C PRO A 294 17.72 13.41 -5.86
N ARG A 295 18.45 13.90 -6.87
CA ARG A 295 17.88 14.27 -8.17
C ARG A 295 17.44 12.98 -8.88
N TRP A 296 16.14 12.82 -9.11
CA TRP A 296 15.61 11.84 -10.05
C TRP A 296 14.77 12.56 -11.09
N SER A 297 15.19 12.45 -12.35
CA SER A 297 14.42 12.84 -13.53
C SER A 297 13.80 11.59 -14.15
N TRP A 298 12.50 11.62 -14.40
CA TRP A 298 11.83 10.63 -15.25
C TRP A 298 12.35 10.77 -16.70
N PRO A 299 12.48 9.66 -17.47
CA PRO A 299 12.67 9.75 -18.90
C PRO A 299 11.49 10.51 -19.51
N ARG A 300 11.78 11.52 -20.36
CA ARG A 300 10.74 12.15 -21.19
C ARG A 300 10.12 11.09 -22.09
N GLU A 301 8.81 11.24 -22.33
CA GLU A 301 8.02 10.45 -23.26
C GLU A 301 8.79 10.07 -24.52
N THR A 302 9.07 8.78 -24.68
CA THR A 302 9.29 8.19 -25.99
C THR A 302 7.99 7.50 -26.37
N SER A 303 7.17 8.22 -27.12
CA SER A 303 6.07 7.69 -27.91
C SER A 303 6.57 6.52 -28.76
N GLY A 304 6.04 5.32 -28.58
CA GLY A 304 6.37 4.20 -29.45
C GLY A 304 6.00 2.78 -29.02
N ASN A 305 5.74 2.49 -27.73
CA ASN A 305 5.58 1.09 -27.30
C ASN A 305 4.26 0.74 -26.57
N THR A 306 3.32 1.68 -26.48
CA THR A 306 2.03 1.47 -25.78
C THR A 306 1.04 0.59 -26.57
N ALA A 307 1.17 0.49 -27.90
CA ALA A 307 0.25 -0.27 -28.75
C ALA A 307 0.47 -1.80 -28.69
N TRP A 308 1.65 -2.26 -28.26
CA TRP A 308 1.98 -3.70 -28.24
C TRP A 308 1.45 -4.39 -26.98
N ALA A 309 1.56 -3.75 -25.81
CA ALA A 309 1.08 -4.27 -24.52
C ALA A 309 -0.45 -4.37 -24.43
N THR A 310 -1.17 -3.41 -25.04
CA THR A 310 -2.64 -3.43 -25.12
C THR A 310 -3.18 -4.63 -25.90
N SER A 311 -2.41 -5.19 -26.85
CA SER A 311 -2.86 -6.28 -27.70
C SER A 311 -2.91 -7.65 -26.99
N ARG A 312 -2.00 -7.91 -26.04
CA ARG A 312 -1.95 -9.19 -25.29
C ARG A 312 -2.99 -9.25 -24.17
N ILE A 313 -3.23 -8.14 -23.47
CA ILE A 313 -4.32 -8.07 -22.49
C ILE A 313 -5.69 -8.20 -23.18
N ARG A 314 -5.86 -7.66 -24.39
CA ARG A 314 -7.08 -7.84 -25.20
C ARG A 314 -7.35 -9.30 -25.58
N ARG A 315 -6.32 -10.13 -25.81
CA ARG A 315 -6.50 -11.56 -26.15
C ARG A 315 -6.92 -12.43 -24.96
N SER A 316 -6.50 -12.07 -23.74
CA SER A 316 -6.87 -12.82 -22.53
C SER A 316 -8.28 -12.51 -22.02
N ILE A 317 -8.88 -11.37 -22.40
CA ILE A 317 -10.22 -10.95 -21.93
C ILE A 317 -11.35 -11.47 -22.84
N ARG A 318 -11.04 -12.02 -24.03
CA ARG A 318 -12.01 -12.51 -25.02
C ARG A 318 -12.12 -14.04 -25.12
N ARG A 319 -11.64 -14.82 -24.14
CA ARG A 319 -11.89 -16.26 -24.06
C ARG A 319 -12.41 -16.65 -22.69
#